data_AF-A0A4Y2N0U2-F1
#
_entry.id   AF-A0A4Y2N0U2-F1
#
_cell.length_a   1.000
_cell.length_b   1.000
_cell.length_c   1.000
_cell.angle_alpha   90.00
_cell.angle_beta   90.00
_cell.angle_gamma   90.00
#
_symmetry.space_group_name_H-M   'P 1'
#
loop_
_entity.id
_entity.type
_entity.pdbx_description
1 polymer ?
#
loop_
_entity_poly.entity_id
_entity_poly.type
_entity_poly.pdbx_seq_one_letter_code
_entity_poly.pdbx_strand_id
1 'polypeptide(L)'
;MLSRLSAKIRSYSPKEFTAAQQKDVLKHQSRLSDVVQPLQNVFSVPSFLISVAHFSNCIIINALTVNNFFQNKHYAEVIQWIFMITHSFGGLLSCLWIAGRLPMEAEILQEEFRKKMRQRLLIVSKNDEIRFE
;
A
#
# COMPACT_ATOMS: atom_id res chain seq x y z
N MET A 1 4.49 4.26 -7.42
CA MET A 1 5.57 3.97 -8.42
C MET A 1 5.27 2.64 -9.12
N LEU A 2 4.93 1.61 -8.33
CA LEU A 2 4.29 0.37 -8.79
C LEU A 2 2.98 0.62 -9.55
N SER A 3 2.19 1.61 -9.13
CA SER A 3 1.00 2.06 -9.86
C SER A 3 1.24 2.47 -11.32
N ARG A 4 2.37 3.13 -11.62
CA ARG A 4 2.74 3.48 -13.01
C ARG A 4 3.12 2.24 -13.81
N LEU A 5 3.80 1.28 -13.18
CA LEU A 5 4.17 0.02 -13.83
C LEU A 5 2.92 -0.83 -14.11
N SER A 6 1.95 -0.87 -13.17
CA SER A 6 0.65 -1.51 -13.37
C SER A 6 -0.14 -0.86 -14.52
N ALA A 7 -0.19 0.47 -14.57
CA ALA A 7 -0.81 1.20 -15.69
C ALA A 7 -0.13 0.88 -17.04
N LYS A 8 1.21 0.81 -17.05
CA LYS A 8 2.01 0.42 -18.23
C LYS A 8 1.69 -1.01 -18.69
N ILE A 9 1.55 -1.96 -17.76
CA ILE A 9 1.14 -3.34 -18.08
C ILE A 9 -0.26 -3.37 -18.70
N ARG A 10 -1.19 -2.60 -18.12
CA ARG A 10 -2.57 -2.51 -18.58
C ARG A 10 -2.67 -1.93 -20.00
N SER A 11 -1.80 -0.98 -20.36
CA SER A 11 -1.79 -0.34 -21.68
C SER A 11 -1.23 -1.21 -22.81
N TYR A 12 -0.41 -2.23 -22.53
CA TYR A 12 0.08 -3.11 -23.60
C TYR A 12 -1.07 -3.90 -24.24
N SER A 13 -0.99 -4.19 -25.54
CA SER A 13 -1.82 -5.27 -26.09
C SER A 13 -1.24 -6.64 -25.68
N PRO A 14 -2.04 -7.72 -25.61
CA PRO A 14 -1.51 -9.05 -25.31
C PRO A 14 -0.44 -9.54 -26.30
N LYS A 15 -0.47 -9.03 -27.55
CA LYS A 15 0.54 -9.33 -28.59
C LYS A 15 1.86 -8.58 -28.35
N GLU A 16 1.80 -7.35 -27.86
CA GLU A 16 2.97 -6.54 -27.51
C GLU A 16 3.66 -7.01 -26.22
N PHE A 17 2.96 -7.74 -25.35
CA PHE A 17 3.48 -8.23 -24.07
C PHE A 17 4.43 -9.44 -24.22
N THR A 18 5.47 -9.25 -25.02
CA THR A 18 6.49 -10.25 -25.36
C THR A 18 7.41 -10.57 -24.18
N ALA A 19 8.24 -11.61 -24.32
CA ALA A 19 9.21 -12.01 -23.29
C ALA A 19 10.19 -10.87 -22.94
N ALA A 20 10.54 -10.01 -23.91
CA ALA A 20 11.39 -8.84 -23.67
C ALA A 20 10.70 -7.81 -22.77
N GLN A 21 9.40 -7.54 -22.99
CA GLN A 21 8.62 -6.61 -22.17
C GLN A 21 8.37 -7.18 -20.77
N GLN A 22 8.12 -8.48 -20.65
CA GLN A 22 8.02 -9.18 -19.36
C GLN A 22 9.31 -9.03 -18.56
N LYS A 23 10.47 -9.25 -19.20
CA LYS A 23 11.79 -9.08 -18.58
C LYS A 23 12.05 -7.64 -18.14
N ASP A 24 11.64 -6.64 -18.94
CA ASP A 24 11.77 -5.23 -18.57
C ASP A 24 10.94 -4.87 -17.34
N VAL A 25 9.69 -5.35 -17.28
CA VAL A 25 8.79 -5.16 -16.14
C VAL A 25 9.36 -5.82 -14.88
N LEU A 26 9.81 -7.07 -14.98
CA LEU A 26 10.42 -7.79 -13.85
C LEU A 26 11.71 -7.12 -13.37
N LYS A 27 12.53 -6.60 -14.29
CA LYS A 27 13.74 -5.84 -13.95
C LYS A 27 13.40 -4.56 -13.19
N HIS A 28 12.37 -3.83 -13.61
CA HIS A 28 11.90 -2.64 -12.89
C HIS A 28 11.35 -2.98 -11.50
N GLN A 29 10.59 -4.07 -11.39
CA GLN A 29 10.07 -4.55 -10.12
C GLN A 29 11.18 -4.98 -9.15
N SER A 30 12.18 -5.73 -9.63
CA SER A 30 13.36 -6.12 -8.85
C SER A 30 14.14 -4.92 -8.34
N ARG A 31 14.45 -3.95 -9.20
CA ARG A 31 15.12 -2.71 -8.79
C ARG A 31 14.35 -1.94 -7.72
N LEU A 32 13.02 -1.95 -7.80
CA LEU A 32 12.19 -1.31 -6.79
C LEU A 32 12.24 -2.06 -5.46
N SER A 33 12.19 -3.40 -5.50
CA SER A 33 12.35 -4.25 -4.32
C SER A 33 13.69 -4.01 -3.63
N ASP A 34 14.78 -3.91 -4.40
CA ASP A 34 16.13 -3.68 -3.89
C ASP A 34 16.27 -2.37 -3.11
N VAL A 35 15.48 -1.35 -3.45
CA VAL A 35 15.46 -0.05 -2.74
C VAL A 35 14.49 -0.06 -1.56
N VAL A 36 13.33 -0.69 -1.73
CA VAL A 36 12.26 -0.68 -0.73
C VAL A 36 12.58 -1.58 0.46
N GLN A 37 13.17 -2.75 0.23
CA GLN A 37 13.43 -3.75 1.27
C GLN A 37 14.40 -3.27 2.35
N PRO A 38 15.53 -2.61 2.03
CA PRO A 38 16.37 -1.96 3.03
C PRO A 38 15.62 -0.86 3.80
N LEU A 39 14.84 -0.04 3.10
CA LEU A 39 14.05 1.03 3.71
C LEU A 39 13.06 0.46 4.73
N GLN A 40 12.32 -0.58 4.36
CA GLN A 40 11.38 -1.23 5.26
C GLN A 40 12.09 -1.90 6.44
N ASN A 41 13.23 -2.55 6.22
CA ASN A 41 13.99 -3.14 7.32
C ASN A 41 14.44 -2.09 8.34
N VAL A 42 14.92 -0.92 7.88
CA VAL A 42 15.36 0.15 8.76
C VAL A 42 14.18 0.83 9.47
N PHE A 43 13.07 1.07 8.77
CA PHE A 43 11.97 1.89 9.28
C PHE A 43 10.78 1.10 9.84
N SER A 44 10.72 -0.23 9.68
CA SER A 44 9.60 -1.05 10.17
C SER A 44 9.42 -1.00 11.68
N VAL A 45 10.50 -1.27 12.43
CA VAL A 45 10.46 -1.27 13.91
C VAL A 45 10.17 0.12 14.46
N PRO A 46 10.84 1.21 14.02
CA PRO A 46 10.48 2.55 14.45
C PRO A 46 9.03 2.93 14.12
N SER A 47 8.55 2.63 12.92
CA SER A 47 7.17 2.94 12.51
C SER A 47 6.13 2.15 13.31
N PHE A 48 6.43 0.90 13.65
CA PHE A 48 5.59 0.09 14.52
C PHE A 48 5.50 0.69 15.91
N LEU A 49 6.64 1.08 16.51
CA LEU A 49 6.66 1.71 17.84
C LEU A 49 5.91 3.04 17.85
N ILE A 50 6.07 3.88 16.82
CA ILE A 50 5.31 5.12 16.65
C ILE A 50 3.80 4.84 16.56
N SER A 51 3.41 3.81 15.80
CA SER A 51 2.00 3.41 15.67
C SER A 51 1.43 2.95 17.02
N VAL A 52 2.16 2.11 17.75
CA VAL A 52 1.77 1.66 19.09
C VAL A 52 1.64 2.87 20.03
N ALA A 53 2.59 3.79 20.02
CA ALA A 53 2.55 4.99 20.85
C ALA A 53 1.31 5.85 20.56
N HIS A 54 1.02 6.11 19.28
CA HIS A 54 -0.19 6.86 18.90
C HIS A 54 -1.47 6.13 19.29
N PHE A 55 -1.54 4.80 19.09
CA PHE A 55 -2.69 4.00 19.49
C PHE A 55 -2.92 4.00 21.00
N SER A 56 -1.85 3.80 21.79
CA SER A 56 -1.90 3.90 23.25
C SER A 56 -2.34 5.30 23.71
N ASN A 57 -1.86 6.35 23.06
CA ASN A 57 -2.27 7.72 23.37
C ASN A 57 -3.77 7.93 23.11
N CYS A 58 -4.30 7.39 22.00
CA CYS A 58 -5.74 7.41 21.74
C CYS A 58 -6.54 6.74 22.87
N ILE A 59 -6.09 5.58 23.37
CA ILE A 59 -6.76 4.88 24.48
C ILE A 59 -6.73 5.73 25.75
N ILE A 60 -5.56 6.26 26.12
CA ILE A 60 -5.38 7.05 27.34
C ILE A 60 -6.25 8.30 27.30
N ILE A 61 -6.24 9.04 26.18
CA ILE A 61 -7.03 10.26 26.01
C ILE A 61 -8.52 9.97 26.12
N ASN A 62 -9.02 8.92 25.47
CA ASN A 62 -10.43 8.54 25.56
C ASN A 62 -10.81 8.10 26.99
N ALA A 63 -9.96 7.30 27.66
CA ALA A 63 -10.20 6.85 29.03
C ALA A 63 -10.26 8.02 30.02
N LEU A 64 -9.31 8.96 29.94
CA LEU A 64 -9.31 10.17 30.76
C LEU A 64 -10.55 11.04 30.51
N THR A 65 -10.99 11.14 29.26
CA THR A 65 -12.17 11.92 28.91
C THR A 65 -13.47 11.31 29.38
N VAL A 66 -13.62 9.99 29.31
CA VAL A 66 -14.78 9.31 29.90
C VAL A 66 -14.82 9.53 31.41
N ASN A 67 -13.66 9.44 32.08
CA ASN A 67 -13.55 9.64 33.52
C ASN A 67 -13.88 11.09 33.94
N ASN A 68 -13.45 12.09 33.14
CA ASN A 68 -13.61 13.51 33.47
C ASN A 68 -14.88 14.15 32.88
N PHE A 69 -15.67 13.43 32.06
CA PHE A 69 -16.83 13.99 31.36
C PHE A 69 -17.92 14.54 32.31
N PHE A 70 -17.92 14.10 33.57
CA PHE A 70 -18.91 14.47 34.59
C PHE A 70 -18.51 15.64 35.49
N GLN A 71 -17.33 16.24 35.31
CA GLN A 71 -16.92 17.42 36.08
C GLN A 71 -16.76 18.63 35.16
N ASN A 72 -17.70 19.59 35.31
CA ASN A 72 -17.76 20.93 34.72
C ASN A 72 -16.66 21.30 33.69
N LYS A 73 -17.02 21.28 32.40
CA LYS A 73 -16.05 21.47 31.31
C LYS A 73 -15.74 22.94 31.03
N HIS A 74 -14.47 23.30 31.08
CA HIS A 74 -13.93 24.49 30.43
C HIS A 74 -13.69 24.22 28.94
N TYR A 75 -14.10 25.14 28.06
CA TYR A 75 -13.91 25.03 26.60
C TYR A 75 -12.45 24.74 26.18
N ALA A 76 -11.48 25.21 26.96
CA ALA A 76 -10.05 24.96 26.74
C ALA A 76 -9.68 23.46 26.80
N GLU A 77 -10.29 22.69 27.71
CA GLU A 77 -10.00 21.26 27.87
C GLU A 77 -10.58 20.43 26.71
N VAL A 78 -11.75 20.83 26.21
CA VAL A 78 -12.36 20.21 25.03
C VAL A 78 -11.51 20.47 23.79
N ILE A 79 -11.01 21.69 23.61
CA ILE A 79 -10.12 22.02 22.49
C ILE A 79 -8.83 21.21 22.57
N GLN A 80 -8.18 21.16 23.74
CA GLN A 80 -6.97 20.37 23.95
C GLN A 80 -7.20 18.88 23.64
N TRP A 81 -8.34 18.33 24.05
CA TRP A 81 -8.74 16.97 23.74
C TRP A 81 -8.84 16.70 22.23
N ILE A 82 -9.54 17.57 21.49
CA ILE A 82 -9.70 17.45 20.03
C ILE A 82 -8.33 17.46 19.36
N PHE A 83 -7.42 18.36 19.77
CA PHE A 83 -6.07 18.43 19.22
C PHE A 83 -5.28 17.15 19.46
N MET A 84 -5.30 16.62 20.70
CA MET A 84 -4.53 15.41 21.04
C MET A 84 -5.04 14.16 20.33
N ILE A 85 -6.37 14.02 20.19
CA ILE A 85 -6.97 12.94 19.40
C ILE A 85 -6.59 13.08 17.93
N THR A 86 -6.76 14.27 17.35
CA THR A 86 -6.48 14.49 15.92
C THR A 86 -5.01 14.20 15.60
N HIS A 87 -4.09 14.63 16.47
CA HIS A 87 -2.67 14.35 16.33
C HIS A 87 -2.36 12.84 16.40
N SER A 88 -2.98 12.13 17.34
CA SER A 88 -2.72 10.71 17.56
C SER A 88 -3.33 9.82 16.47
N PHE A 89 -4.59 10.08 16.11
CA PHE A 89 -5.25 9.40 14.99
C PHE A 89 -4.58 9.74 13.66
N GLY A 90 -4.20 11.00 13.45
CA GLY A 90 -3.50 11.43 12.23
C GLY A 90 -2.15 10.72 12.07
N GLY A 91 -1.37 10.64 13.16
CA GLY A 91 -0.10 9.91 13.18
C GLY A 91 -0.27 8.41 12.92
N LEU A 92 -1.21 7.77 13.61
CA LEU A 92 -1.53 6.35 13.41
C LEU A 92 -2.00 6.05 11.98
N LEU A 93 -2.96 6.84 11.47
CA LEU A 93 -3.49 6.69 10.12
C LEU A 93 -2.38 6.86 9.07
N SER A 94 -1.49 7.83 9.26
CA SER A 94 -0.37 8.07 8.35
C SER A 94 0.59 6.88 8.33
N CYS A 95 0.92 6.32 9.49
CA CYS A 95 1.80 5.14 9.59
C CYS A 95 1.17 3.92 8.90
N LEU A 96 -0.10 3.64 9.20
CA LEU A 96 -0.85 2.53 8.59
C LEU A 96 -1.01 2.72 7.08
N TRP A 97 -1.25 3.94 6.61
CA TRP A 97 -1.37 4.25 5.20
C TRP A 97 -0.08 3.98 4.44
N ILE A 98 1.06 4.44 4.97
CA ILE A 98 2.37 4.22 4.34
C ILE A 98 2.73 2.73 4.35
N ALA A 99 2.51 2.04 5.47
CA ALA A 99 2.79 0.62 5.60
C ALA A 99 1.90 -0.24 4.69
N GLY A 100 0.61 0.09 4.56
CA GLY A 100 -0.37 -0.67 3.79
C GLY A 100 -0.39 -0.35 2.28
N ARG A 101 -0.02 0.87 1.87
CA ARG A 101 -0.06 1.28 0.46
C ARG A 101 0.94 0.51 -0.41
N LEU A 102 2.14 0.26 0.11
CA LEU A 102 3.18 -0.43 -0.65
C LEU A 102 2.84 -1.90 -0.98
N PRO A 103 2.38 -2.75 -0.03
CA PRO A 103 1.94 -4.11 -0.35
C PRO A 103 0.70 -4.12 -1.26
N MET A 104 -0.24 -3.19 -1.08
CA MET A 104 -1.42 -3.07 -1.95
C MET A 104 -1.04 -2.77 -3.41
N GLU A 105 -0.16 -1.78 -3.65
CA GLU A 105 0.29 -1.47 -5.02
C GLU A 105 1.08 -2.64 -5.65
N ALA A 106 1.79 -3.44 -4.84
CA ALA A 106 2.52 -4.61 -5.32
C ALA A 106 1.59 -5.75 -5.73
N GLU A 107 0.52 -5.98 -4.96
CA GLU A 107 -0.50 -6.99 -5.27
C GLU A 107 -1.23 -6.66 -6.58
N ILE A 108 -1.66 -5.41 -6.75
CA ILE A 108 -2.31 -4.92 -7.98
C ILE A 108 -1.39 -5.12 -9.20
N LEU A 109 -0.08 -4.84 -9.05
CA LEU A 109 0.89 -5.06 -10.12
C LEU A 109 0.98 -6.54 -10.51
N GLN A 110 1.09 -7.44 -9.53
CA GLN A 110 1.16 -8.88 -9.79
C GLN A 110 -0.13 -9.41 -10.42
N GLU A 111 -1.28 -8.90 -10.00
CA GLU A 111 -2.56 -9.27 -10.59
C GLU A 111 -2.66 -8.86 -12.06
N GLU A 112 -2.36 -7.60 -12.39
CA GLU A 112 -2.37 -7.12 -13.78
C GLU A 112 -1.34 -7.88 -14.64
N PHE A 113 -0.15 -8.17 -14.11
CA PHE A 113 0.85 -8.99 -14.79
C PHE A 113 0.33 -10.40 -15.09
N ARG A 114 -0.25 -11.09 -14.10
CA ARG A 114 -0.81 -12.45 -14.26
C ARG A 114 -1.97 -12.46 -15.25
N LYS A 115 -2.87 -11.48 -15.15
CA LYS A 115 -4.00 -11.31 -16.07
C LYS A 115 -3.51 -11.15 -17.51
N LYS A 116 -2.48 -10.32 -17.73
CA LYS A 116 -1.91 -10.11 -19.06
C LYS A 116 -1.21 -11.34 -19.61
N MET A 117 -0.47 -12.07 -18.77
CA MET A 117 0.14 -13.35 -19.18
C MET A 117 -0.92 -14.37 -19.61
N ARG A 118 -2.02 -14.53 -18.86
CA ARG A 118 -3.11 -15.45 -19.24
C ARG A 118 -3.73 -15.06 -20.58
N GLN A 119 -4.02 -13.78 -20.80
CA GLN A 119 -4.55 -13.30 -22.07
C GLN A 119 -3.63 -13.62 -23.25
N ARG A 120 -2.31 -13.46 -23.08
CA ARG A 120 -1.34 -13.79 -24.13
C ARG A 120 -1.29 -15.30 -24.40
N LEU A 121 -1.28 -16.13 -23.36
CA LEU A 121 -1.32 -17.60 -23.49
C LEU A 121 -2.52 -18.05 -24.32
N LEU A 122 -3.71 -17.50 -24.05
CA LEU A 122 -4.92 -17.82 -24.81
C LEU A 122 -4.84 -17.42 -26.29
N ILE A 123 -4.23 -16.27 -26.60
CA ILE A 123 -4.07 -15.80 -27.99
C ILE A 123 -3.03 -16.65 -28.74
N VAL A 124 -1.92 -17.00 -28.09
CA VAL A 124 -0.91 -17.87 -28.71
C VAL A 124 -1.49 -19.25 -28.97
N SER A 125 -2.17 -19.86 -27.99
CA SER A 125 -2.85 -21.14 -28.15
C SER A 125 -3.86 -21.13 -29.31
N LYS A 126 -4.66 -20.07 -29.42
CA LYS A 126 -5.64 -19.92 -30.52
C LYS A 126 -4.96 -19.77 -31.88
N ASN A 127 -3.86 -19.03 -31.95
CA ASN A 127 -3.11 -18.86 -33.20
C ASN A 127 -2.40 -20.14 -33.64
N ASP A 128 -1.93 -20.95 -32.69
CA ASP A 128 -1.34 -22.25 -32.99
C ASP A 128 -2.40 -23.21 -33.54
N GLU A 129 -3.59 -23.26 -32.92
CA GLU A 129 -4.72 -24.10 -33.38
C GLU A 129 -5.17 -23.77 -34.81
N ILE A 130 -5.30 -22.48 -35.16
CA ILE A 130 -5.65 -22.02 -36.53
C ILE A 130 -4.56 -22.35 -37.56
N ARG A 131 -3.32 -22.60 -37.14
CA ARG A 131 -2.19 -22.89 -38.05
C ARG A 131 -2.08 -24.38 -38.42
N PHE A 132 -2.86 -25.24 -37.78
CA PHE A 132 -2.89 -26.68 -38.01
C PHE A 132 -4.15 -27.15 -38.76
N GLU A 133 -5.07 -26.24 -39.10
CA GLU A 133 -6.17 -26.46 -40.06
C GLU A 133 -5.80 -25.95 -41.46
#